data_AF-A0A6I4YQA3-F1
#
_entry.id   AF-A0A6I4YQA3-F1
#
_cell.length_a   1.000
_cell.length_b   1.000
_cell.length_c   1.000
_cell.angle_alpha   90.00
_cell.angle_beta   90.00
_cell.angle_gamma   90.00
#
_symmetry.space_group_name_H-M   'P 1'
#
loop_
_entity.id
_entity.type
_entity.pdbx_description
1 polymer ?
#
loop_
_entity_poly.entity_id
_entity_poly.type
_entity_poly.pdbx_seq_one_letter_code
_entity_poly.pdbx_strand_id
1 'polypeptide(L)' 'MAGLTDCGIMTEHLDAFVARGEALTAAQEAHLRGCEACQADLRLLQALQGALLEATPAAPPPPALREVILAAARPTAAGP' A
#
# COMPACT_ATOMS: atom_id res chain seq x y z
N MET A 1 23.66 -12.31 -13.40
CA MET A 1 22.48 -11.52 -13.81
C MET A 1 21.25 -12.20 -13.22
N ALA A 2 20.99 -12.00 -11.93
CA ALA A 2 19.86 -12.62 -11.24
C ALA A 2 18.61 -11.78 -11.55
N GLY A 3 17.88 -12.17 -12.59
CA GLY A 3 16.57 -11.59 -12.89
C GLY A 3 15.54 -12.06 -11.85
N LEU A 4 14.69 -11.16 -11.39
CA LEU A 4 13.50 -11.44 -10.58
C LEU A 4 12.47 -12.25 -11.40
N THR A 5 12.79 -13.51 -11.70
CA THR A 5 11.87 -14.49 -12.30
C THR A 5 11.17 -15.34 -11.26
N ASP A 6 11.53 -15.19 -9.98
CA ASP A 6 10.98 -16.01 -8.90
C ASP A 6 9.87 -15.28 -8.16
N CYS A 7 8.64 -15.76 -8.32
CA CYS A 7 7.47 -15.23 -7.65
C CYS A 7 7.58 -15.41 -6.12
N GLY A 8 8.36 -16.37 -5.62
CA GLY A 8 8.51 -16.61 -4.18
C GLY A 8 9.13 -15.43 -3.43
N ILE A 9 10.18 -14.83 -3.98
CA ILE A 9 10.81 -13.62 -3.39
C ILE A 9 9.83 -12.44 -3.43
N MET A 10 8.99 -12.35 -4.46
CA MET A 10 8.04 -11.26 -4.61
C MET A 10 6.93 -11.29 -3.55
N THR A 11 6.44 -12.48 -3.18
CA THR A 11 5.38 -12.63 -2.17
C THR A 11 5.74 -12.00 -0.83
N GLU A 12 6.97 -12.22 -0.34
CA GLU A 12 7.44 -11.64 0.93
C GLU A 12 7.45 -10.10 0.90
N HIS A 13 7.82 -9.51 -0.25
CA HIS A 13 7.81 -8.07 -0.44
C HIS A 13 6.40 -7.50 -0.54
N LEU A 14 5.46 -8.24 -1.14
CA LEU A 14 4.05 -7.83 -1.18
C LEU A 14 3.43 -7.82 0.21
N ASP A 15 3.73 -8.81 1.05
CA ASP A 15 3.29 -8.83 2.45
C ASP A 15 3.83 -7.62 3.22
N ALA A 16 5.12 -7.31 3.08
CA ALA A 16 5.75 -6.15 3.69
C ALA A 16 5.11 -4.83 3.22
N PHE A 17 4.87 -4.71 1.91
CA PHE A 17 4.21 -3.56 1.30
C PHE A 17 2.79 -3.36 1.85
N VAL A 18 1.97 -4.41 1.87
CA VAL A 18 0.58 -4.31 2.33
C VAL A 18 0.50 -4.09 3.85
N ALA A 19 1.24 -4.88 4.64
CA ALA A 19 1.12 -4.86 6.09
C ALA A 19 1.77 -3.62 6.73
N ARG A 20 2.85 -3.10 6.15
CA ARG A 20 3.69 -2.04 6.76
C ARG A 20 3.87 -0.80 5.89
N GLY A 21 3.38 -0.80 4.65
CA GLY A 21 3.56 0.32 3.73
C GLY A 21 5.00 0.51 3.26
N GLU A 22 5.82 -0.54 3.32
CA GLU A 22 7.20 -0.50 2.83
C GLU A 22 7.22 -0.28 1.31
N ALA A 23 8.01 0.67 0.83
CA ALA A 23 8.06 0.97 -0.60
C ALA A 23 8.67 -0.19 -1.41
N LEU A 24 8.03 -0.52 -2.53
CA LEU A 24 8.61 -1.42 -3.52
C LEU A 24 9.73 -0.70 -4.27
N THR A 25 10.76 -1.46 -4.66
CA THR A 25 11.80 -1.00 -5.58
C THR A 25 11.26 -0.97 -7.02
N ALA A 26 11.89 -0.18 -7.88
CA ALA A 26 11.52 -0.10 -9.30
C ALA A 26 11.53 -1.46 -10.02
N ALA A 27 12.40 -2.39 -9.61
CA ALA A 27 12.48 -3.73 -10.18
C ALA A 27 11.29 -4.62 -9.75
N GLN A 28 10.85 -4.51 -8.49
CA GLN A 28 9.66 -5.20 -7.98
C GLN A 28 8.40 -4.64 -8.62
N GLU A 29 8.28 -3.31 -8.76
CA GLU A 29 7.19 -2.67 -9.49
C GLU A 29 7.13 -3.13 -10.96
N ALA A 30 8.29 -3.24 -11.62
CA ALA A 30 8.36 -3.76 -12.98
C ALA A 30 7.89 -5.22 -13.07
N HIS A 31 8.30 -6.07 -12.14
CA HIS A 31 7.83 -7.46 -12.06
C HIS A 31 6.31 -7.51 -11.84
N LEU A 32 5.78 -6.73 -10.89
CA LEU A 32 4.35 -6.70 -10.58
C LEU A 32 3.51 -6.30 -11.80
N ARG A 33 3.97 -5.34 -12.60
CA ARG A 33 3.29 -4.94 -13.84
C ARG A 33 3.22 -6.07 -14.88
N GLY A 34 4.19 -6.98 -14.88
CA GLY A 34 4.29 -8.07 -15.86
C GLY A 34 3.82 -9.44 -15.39
N CYS A 35 3.58 -9.65 -14.09
CA CYS A 35 3.27 -10.96 -13.51
C CYS A 35 1.84 -11.03 -12.98
N GLU A 36 0.97 -11.76 -13.67
CA GLU A 36 -0.45 -11.91 -13.29
C GLU A 36 -0.65 -12.61 -11.94
N ALA A 37 0.23 -13.57 -11.61
CA ALA A 37 0.18 -14.29 -10.33
C ALA A 37 0.43 -13.33 -9.16
N CYS A 38 1.51 -12.55 -9.20
CA CYS A 38 1.82 -11.57 -8.15
C CYS A 38 0.78 -10.45 -8.08
N GLN A 39 0.13 -10.10 -9.19
CA GLN A 39 -1.02 -9.18 -9.15
C GLN A 39 -2.23 -9.79 -8.46
N ALA A 40 -2.49 -11.08 -8.66
CA ALA A 40 -3.57 -11.78 -7.96
C ALA A 40 -3.28 -11.88 -6.45
N ASP A 41 -2.05 -12.19 -6.07
CA ASP A 41 -1.61 -12.21 -4.67
C ASP A 41 -1.77 -10.84 -4.02
N LEU A 42 -1.32 -9.76 -4.69
CA LEU A 42 -1.51 -8.40 -4.18
C LEU A 42 -2.99 -8.07 -3.96
N ARG A 43 -3.86 -8.39 -4.93
CA ARG A 43 -5.31 -8.18 -4.78
C ARG A 43 -5.88 -8.95 -3.60
N LEU A 44 -5.44 -10.20 -3.39
CA LEU A 44 -5.85 -11.01 -2.25
C LEU A 44 -5.43 -10.37 -0.93
N LEU A 45 -4.16 -9.96 -0.81
CA LEU A 45 -3.63 -9.33 0.40
C LEU A 45 -4.35 -8.03 0.73
N GLN A 46 -4.63 -7.18 -0.27
CA GLN A 46 -5.40 -5.95 -0.10
C GLN A 46 -6.83 -6.21 0.33
N ALA A 47 -7.49 -7.23 -0.24
CA ALA A 47 -8.85 -7.62 0.16
C ALA A 47 -8.88 -8.13 1.61
N LEU A 48 -7.90 -8.95 2.00
CA LEU A 48 -7.75 -9.43 3.38
C LEU A 48 -7.52 -8.26 4.35
N GLN A 49 -6.63 -7.33 4.02
CA GLN A 49 -6.39 -6.13 4.82
C GLN A 49 -7.69 -5.32 5.01
N GLY A 50 -8.47 -5.12 3.94
CA GLY A 50 -9.77 -4.44 4.01
C GLY A 50 -10.73 -5.14 4.97
N ALA A 51 -10.89 -6.45 4.84
CA ALA A 51 -11.76 -7.23 5.72
C ALA A 51 -11.32 -7.18 7.20
N LEU A 52 -10.01 -7.20 7.46
CA LEU A 52 -9.46 -7.06 8.81
C LEU A 52 -9.72 -5.67 9.40
N LEU A 53 -9.59 -4.61 8.59
CA LEU A 53 -9.90 -3.24 9.01
C LEU A 53 -11.40 -3.08 9.33
N GLU A 54 -12.29 -3.64 8.53
CA GLU A 54 -13.74 -3.64 8.79
C GLU A 54 -14.10 -4.36 10.09
N ALA A 55 -13.40 -5.45 10.41
CA ALA A 55 -13.59 -6.20 11.65
C ALA A 55 -12.97 -5.52 12.88
N THR A 56 -12.08 -4.55 12.68
CA THR A 56 -11.37 -3.87 13.78
C THR A 56 -12.28 -2.80 14.41
N PRO A 57 -12.48 -2.80 15.75
CA PRO A 57 -13.26 -1.76 16.41
C PRO A 57 -12.68 -0.37 16.14
N ALA A 58 -13.54 0.56 15.72
CA ALA A 58 -13.13 1.93 15.47
C ALA A 58 -12.66 2.60 16.77
N ALA A 59 -11.39 3.04 16.80
CA ALA A 59 -10.90 3.94 17.82
C ALA A 59 -11.20 5.39 17.41
N PRO A 60 -11.68 6.25 18.32
CA PRO A 60 -11.88 7.66 17.98
C PRO A 60 -10.54 8.30 17.61
N PRO A 61 -10.46 9.05 16.50
CA PRO A 61 -9.24 9.75 16.14
C PRO A 61 -8.94 10.87 17.16
N PRO A 62 -7.68 11.30 17.30
CA PRO A 62 -7.33 12.44 18.14
C PRO A 62 -8.15 13.68 17.75
N PRO A 63 -8.70 14.45 18.72
CA PRO A 63 -9.72 15.46 18.45
C PRO A 63 -9.28 16.58 17.50
N ALA A 64 -7.99 16.96 17.52
CA ALA A 64 -7.43 17.98 16.64
C ALA A 64 -6.98 17.44 15.27
N LEU A 65 -6.90 16.11 15.08
CA LEU A 65 -6.32 15.52 13.87
C LEU A 65 -7.13 15.88 12.61
N ARG A 66 -8.46 15.97 12.74
CA ARG A 66 -9.34 16.36 11.64
C ARG A 66 -8.98 17.73 11.08
N GLU A 67 -8.81 18.73 11.95
CA GLU A 67 -8.50 20.09 11.51
C GLU A 67 -7.11 20.18 10.87
N VAL A 68 -6.14 19.45 11.42
CA VAL A 68 -4.77 19.35 10.87
C VAL A 68 -4.79 18.77 9.45
N ILE A 69 -5.51 17.67 9.23
CA ILE A 69 -5.63 17.04 7.91
C ILE A 69 -6.34 17.98 6.93
N LEU A 70 -7.43 18.64 7.35
CA LEU A 70 -8.17 19.57 6.50
C LEU A 70 -7.35 20.82 6.14
N ALA A 71 -6.49 21.29 7.03
CA ALA A 71 -5.56 22.37 6.74
C ALA A 71 -4.49 21.94 5.73
N ALA A 72 -3.92 20.74 5.88
CA ALA A 72 -2.89 20.19 4.99
C ALA A 72 -3.42 19.84 3.60
N ALA A 73 -4.67 19.37 3.50
CA ALA A 73 -5.32 19.02 2.23
C ALA A 73 -5.82 20.25 1.45
N ARG A 74 -5.81 21.44 2.06
CA ARG A 74 -6.22 22.67 1.38
C ARG A 74 -5.17 22.96 0.29
N PRO A 75 -5.57 23.04 -0.99
CA PRO A 75 -4.63 23.39 -2.04
C PRO A 75 -4.02 24.75 -1.68
N THR A 76 -2.69 24.82 -1.61
CA THR A 76 -2.00 26.10 -1.68
C THR A 76 -2.45 26.73 -2.98
N ALA A 77 -3.19 27.83 -2.90
CA ALA A 77 -3.57 28.58 -4.08
C ALA A 77 -2.25 28.88 -4.80
N ALA A 78 -2.04 28.23 -5.94
CA ALA A 78 -0.96 28.57 -6.83
C ALA A 78 -1.18 30.04 -7.17
N GLY A 79 -0.22 30.87 -6.78
CA GLY A 79 -0.11 32.22 -7.27
C GLY A 79 1.36 32.51 -7.54
N PRO A 80 1.70 33.32 -8.55
CA PRO A 80 0.93 33.73 -9.74
C PRO A 80 1.11 32.79 -10.94
#